data_AF-A0A2R7NKF5-F1
#
_entry.id   AF-A0A2R7NKF5-F1
#
_cell.length_a   1.000
_cell.length_b   1.000
_cell.length_c   1.000
_cell.angle_alpha   90.00
_cell.angle_beta   90.00
_cell.angle_gamma   90.00
#
_symmetry.space_group_name_H-M   'P 1'
#
loop_
_entity.id
_entity.type
_entity.pdbx_description
1 polymer ?
#
loop_
_entity_poly.entity_id
_entity_poly.type
_entity_poly.pdbx_seq_one_letter_code
_entity_poly.pdbx_strand_id
1 'polypeptide(L)' 'FTCWYSNCDNIVFPATTAALAGAEHRLVEGVAHVQMAFDPGVMKACLEEISRG' A
#
# COMPACT_ATOMS: atom_id res chain seq x y z
N PHE A 1 -10.81 -1.06 -4.84
CA PHE A 1 -9.99 -0.30 -3.85
C PHE A 1 -8.88 -1.22 -3.36
N THR A 2 -7.66 -0.69 -3.24
CA THR A 2 -6.47 -1.48 -2.90
C THR A 2 -5.82 -0.88 -1.66
N CYS A 3 -5.59 -1.69 -0.64
CA CYS A 3 -4.83 -1.31 0.54
C CYS A 3 -3.40 -1.85 0.40
N TRP A 4 -2.44 -0.94 0.31
CA TRP A 4 -1.02 -1.25 0.35
C TRP A 4 -0.53 -1.25 1.79
N TYR A 5 0.32 -2.22 2.13
CA TYR A 5 0.95 -2.31 3.45
C TYR A 5 2.37 -2.88 3.33
N SER A 6 3.19 -2.67 4.36
CA SER A 6 4.52 -3.28 4.44
C SER A 6 4.73 -3.99 5.77
N ASN A 7 5.54 -5.04 5.73
CA ASN A 7 6.08 -5.69 6.93
C ASN A 7 7.14 -4.84 7.67
N CYS A 8 7.62 -3.75 7.05
CA CYS A 8 8.53 -2.79 7.67
C CYS A 8 7.88 -1.44 8.00
N ASP A 9 6.54 -1.36 7.93
CA ASP A 9 5.79 -0.20 8.39
C ASP A 9 5.75 -0.16 9.93
N ASN A 10 6.51 0.76 10.52
CA ASN A 10 6.55 0.98 11.96
C ASN A 10 5.62 2.11 12.44
N ILE A 11 4.85 2.73 11.54
CA ILE A 11 3.91 3.81 11.86
C ILE A 11 2.49 3.26 11.92
N VAL A 12 2.11 2.43 10.94
CA VAL A 12 0.80 1.79 10.85
C VAL A 12 0.97 0.30 11.12
N PHE A 13 0.92 -0.05 12.41
CA PHE A 13 1.11 -1.42 12.89
C PHE A 13 0.06 -1.78 13.97
N PRO A 14 -0.47 -3.02 13.98
CA PRO A 14 -0.24 -4.11 13.02
C PRO A 14 -0.84 -3.82 11.64
N ALA A 15 -0.35 -4.49 10.59
CA ALA A 15 -0.79 -4.27 9.20
C ALA A 15 -2.33 -4.39 9.00
N THR A 16 -3.01 -5.16 9.86
CA THR A 16 -4.47 -5.27 9.89
C THR A 16 -5.19 -3.94 10.16
N THR A 17 -4.53 -2.96 10.76
CA THR A 17 -5.08 -1.60 10.94
C THR A 17 -5.23 -0.84 9.63
N ALA A 18 -4.47 -1.22 8.59
CA ALA A 18 -4.58 -0.68 7.23
C ALA A 18 -5.50 -1.50 6.32
N ALA A 19 -6.19 -2.53 6.85
CA ALA A 19 -7.02 -3.43 6.05
C ALA A 19 -8.48 -2.97 6.01
N LEU A 20 -8.96 -2.58 4.82
CA LEU A 20 -10.39 -2.34 4.58
C LEU A 20 -11.07 -3.64 4.14
N ALA A 21 -12.22 -3.97 4.73
CA ALA A 21 -13.01 -5.13 4.36
C ALA A 21 -13.49 -5.03 2.89
N GLY A 22 -13.28 -6.09 2.11
CA GLY A 22 -13.64 -6.13 0.69
C GLY A 22 -12.67 -5.40 -0.25
N ALA A 23 -11.61 -4.77 0.28
CA ALA A 23 -10.52 -4.25 -0.54
C ALA A 23 -9.51 -5.35 -0.89
N GLU A 24 -8.78 -5.16 -1.99
CA GLU A 24 -7.61 -5.98 -2.28
C GLU A 24 -6.44 -5.54 -1.37
N HIS A 25 -5.76 -6.49 -0.72
CA HIS A 25 -4.63 -6.18 0.17
C HIS A 25 -3.32 -6.61 -0.50
N ARG A 26 -2.40 -5.68 -0.68
CA ARG A 26 -1.11 -5.93 -1.36
C ARG A 26 0.07 -5.56 -0.46
N LEU A 27 0.97 -6.53 -0.28
CA LEU A 27 2.20 -6.37 0.48
C LEU A 27 3.28 -5.71 -0.40
N VAL A 28 4.00 -4.75 0.16
CA VAL A 28 5.28 -4.24 -0.34
C VAL A 28 6.36 -4.63 0.66
N GLU A 29 7.23 -5.57 0.29
CA GLU A 29 8.22 -6.11 1.22
C GLU A 29 9.36 -5.11 1.49
N GLY A 30 9.74 -4.96 2.76
CA GLY A 30 11.00 -4.32 3.12
C GLY A 30 11.03 -2.78 3.01
N VAL A 31 9.88 -2.12 2.92
CA VAL A 31 9.81 -0.65 2.78
C VAL A 31 9.27 0.01 4.05
N ALA A 32 9.89 1.13 4.45
CA ALA A 32 9.36 1.94 5.54
C ALA A 32 8.04 2.63 5.13
N HIS A 33 7.24 3.07 6.11
CA HIS A 33 5.94 3.72 5.89
C HIS A 33 5.97 4.81 4.81
N VAL A 34 6.83 5.83 4.99
CA VAL A 34 6.92 6.95 4.06
C VAL A 34 7.56 6.53 2.73
N GLN A 35 8.49 5.58 2.76
CA GLN A 35 9.12 5.05 1.56
C GLN A 35 8.11 4.38 0.64
N MET A 36 7.10 3.70 1.18
CA MET A 36 6.03 3.04 0.41
C MET A 36 5.27 4.02 -0.49
N ALA A 37 5.08 5.27 -0.04
CA ALA A 37 4.42 6.31 -0.83
C ALA A 37 5.22 6.74 -2.08
N PHE A 38 6.51 6.42 -2.13
CA PHE A 38 7.39 6.71 -3.27
C PHE A 38 7.87 5.44 -3.97
N ASP A 39 7.39 4.25 -3.56
CA ASP A 39 7.73 3.01 -4.23
C ASP A 39 7.25 3.06 -5.70
N PRO A 40 8.12 2.81 -6.70
CA PRO A 40 7.74 2.92 -8.11
C PRO A 40 6.60 1.98 -8.50
N GLY A 41 6.51 0.80 -7.89
CA GLY A 41 5.45 -0.17 -8.14
C GLY A 41 4.10 0.31 -7.62
N VAL A 42 4.08 0.81 -6.37
CA VAL A 42 2.88 1.41 -5.76
C VAL A 42 2.41 2.63 -6.57
N MET A 43 3.33 3.55 -6.90
CA MET A 43 3.01 4.75 -7.67
C MET A 43 2.43 4.42 -9.04
N LYS A 44 3.04 3.48 -9.77
CA LYS A 44 2.53 3.03 -11.06
C LYS A 44 1.11 2.47 -10.93
N ALA A 45 0.87 1.57 -9.98
CA ALA A 45 -0.44 0.95 -9.80
C ALA A 45 -1.52 1.98 -9.43
N CYS A 46 -1.19 2.95 -8.57
CA CYS A 46 -2.11 4.04 -8.21
C CYS A 46 -2.44 4.94 -9.40
N LEU A 47 -1.45 5.32 -10.21
CA LEU A 47 -1.67 6.14 -11.41
C LEU A 47 -2.50 5.40 -12.46
N GLU A 48 -2.25 4.11 -12.66
CA GLU A 48 -3.06 3.27 -13.54
C GLU A 48 -4.52 3.21 -13.06
N GLU A 49 -4.76 3.02 -11.76
CA GLU A 49 -6.11 3.01 -11.20
C GLU A 49 -6.84 4.35 -11.41
N ILE A 50 -6.15 5.48 -11.16
CA ILE A 50 -6.72 6.82 -11.38
C ILE A 50 -7.09 7.03 -12.86
N SER A 51 -6.28 6.52 -13.79
CA SER A 51 -6.53 6.66 -15.23
C SER A 51 -7.71 5.84 -15.77
N ARG A 52 -8.23 4.89 -14.98
CA ARG A 52 -9.40 4.07 -15.35
C ARG A 52 -10.73 4.79 -15.09
N GLY A 53 -10.70 5.92 -14.37
CA GLY A 53 -11.85 6.78 -14.05
C GLY A 53 -12.14 7.83 -15.10
#